data_AF-A0A819XK79-F1
#
_entry.id   AF-A0A819XK79-F1
#
_cell.length_a   1.000
_cell.length_b   1.000
_cell.length_c   1.000
_cell.angle_alpha   90.00
_cell.angle_beta   90.00
_cell.angle_gamma   90.00
#
_symmetry.space_group_name_H-M   'P 1'
#
loop_
_entity.id
_entity.type
_entity.pdbx_description
1 polymer ?
#
loop_
_entity_poly.entity_id
_entity_poly.type
_entity_poly.pdbx_seq_one_letter_code
_entity_poly.pdbx_strand_id
1 'polypeptide(L)' 'LVTGGWNFVISFNSTELYDPSSGTWTTTGNMNNARVTHTASVLSNGLVLLAGGADNSGSLNSAELY' A
#
# COMPACT_ATOMS: atom_id res chain seq x y z
N LEU A 1 8.70 2.65 -0.83
CA LEU A 1 7.38 2.13 -1.23
C LEU A 1 6.32 3.07 -0.70
N VAL A 2 5.37 3.48 -1.52
CA VAL A 2 4.14 4.16 -1.11
C VAL A 2 2.97 3.34 -1.64
N THR A 3 1.98 3.07 -0.80
CA THR A 3 0.83 2.25 -1.18
C THR A 3 -0.43 2.76 -0.50
N GLY A 4 -1.57 2.54 -1.16
CA GLY A 4 -2.87 2.96 -0.66
C GLY A 4 -3.07 4.47 -0.70
N GLY A 5 -3.91 4.97 0.22
CA GLY A 5 -4.25 6.38 0.34
C GLY A 5 -5.70 6.68 0.00
N TRP A 6 -6.12 7.92 0.28
CA TRP A 6 -7.50 8.38 0.18
C TRP A 6 -7.57 9.75 -0.48
N ASN A 7 -8.41 9.92 -1.51
CA ASN A 7 -8.62 11.22 -2.17
C ASN A 7 -9.92 11.93 -1.73
N PHE A 8 -10.40 11.68 -0.50
CA PHE A 8 -11.70 12.12 0.01
C PHE A 8 -12.93 11.47 -0.63
N VAL A 9 -12.76 10.64 -1.67
CA VAL A 9 -13.86 9.93 -2.35
C VAL A 9 -13.66 8.42 -2.27
N ILE A 10 -12.48 7.94 -2.67
CA ILE A 10 -12.14 6.53 -2.73
C ILE A 10 -10.79 6.24 -2.10
N SER A 11 -10.66 5.00 -1.64
CA SER A 11 -9.40 4.39 -1.22
C SER A 11 -8.69 3.85 -2.44
N PHE A 12 -7.36 3.98 -2.49
CA PHE A 12 -6.55 3.42 -3.58
C PHE A 12 -5.94 2.08 -3.20
N ASN A 13 -5.67 1.26 -4.22
CA ASN A 13 -4.85 0.06 -4.13
C ASN A 13 -3.54 0.18 -4.91
N SER A 14 -3.24 1.36 -5.45
CA SER A 14 -2.00 1.60 -6.20
C SER A 14 -0.78 1.55 -5.29
N THR A 15 0.32 1.05 -5.85
CA THR A 15 1.62 1.00 -5.17
C THR A 15 2.70 1.57 -6.07
N GLU A 16 3.52 2.46 -5.52
CA GLU A 16 4.59 3.14 -6.22
C GLU A 16 5.92 2.98 -5.47
N LEU A 17 6.99 2.81 -6.24
CA LEU A 17 8.35 2.75 -5.75
C LEU A 17 9.07 4.05 -6.10
N TYR A 18 9.61 4.72 -5.08
CA TYR A 18 10.52 5.83 -5.25
C TYR A 18 11.95 5.30 -5.39
N ASP A 19 12.64 5.71 -6.44
CA ASP A 19 14.08 5.55 -6.59
C ASP A 19 14.78 6.86 -6.22
N PRO A 20 15.49 6.93 -5.07
CA PRO A 20 16.19 8.14 -4.66
C PRO A 20 17.36 8.54 -5.56
N SER A 21 17.93 7.61 -6.34
CA SER A 21 19.08 7.89 -7.20
C SER A 21 18.70 8.70 -8.44
N SER A 22 17.52 8.44 -8.98
CA SER A 22 16.94 9.15 -10.13
C SER A 22 15.90 10.20 -9.74
N GLY A 23 15.41 10.15 -8.49
CA GLY A 23 14.34 11.01 -8.00
C GLY A 23 12.98 10.72 -8.65
N THR A 24 12.79 9.51 -9.19
CA THR A 24 11.59 9.14 -9.94
C THR A 24 10.68 8.20 -9.14
N TRP A 25 9.38 8.29 -9.43
CA TRP A 25 8.38 7.33 -8.96
C TRP A 25 8.00 6.40 -10.10
N THR A 26 7.98 5.10 -9.83
CA THR A 26 7.54 4.08 -10.77
C THR A 26 6.33 3.35 -10.19
N THR A 27 5.26 3.21 -10.98
CA THR A 27 4.12 2.39 -10.61
C THR A 27 4.51 0.92 -10.60
N THR A 28 4.00 0.19 -9.63
CA THR A 28 4.35 -1.23 -9.42
C THR A 28 3.07 -2.04 -9.17
N GLY A 29 3.18 -3.29 -8.68
CA GLY A 29 2.00 -4.15 -8.50
C GLY A 29 0.97 -3.53 -7.55
N ASN A 30 -0.30 -3.53 -7.93
CA ASN A 30 -1.35 -3.05 -7.05
C ASN A 30 -1.60 -4.03 -5.90
N MET A 31 -2.02 -3.51 -4.74
CA MET A 31 -2.63 -4.31 -3.69
C MET A 31 -3.92 -4.99 -4.19
N ASN A 32 -4.26 -6.13 -3.61
CA ASN A 32 -5.51 -6.84 -3.89
C ASN A 32 -6.72 -6.06 -3.39
N ASN A 33 -6.57 -5.34 -2.27
CA ASN A 33 -7.62 -4.50 -1.71
C ASN A 33 -7.11 -3.06 -1.60
N ALA A 34 -7.99 -2.08 -1.84
CA ALA A 34 -7.67 -0.71 -1.51
C ALA A 34 -7.50 -0.56 0.01
N ARG A 35 -6.54 0.24 0.47
CA ARG A 35 -6.29 0.41 1.90
C ARG A 35 -5.96 1.84 2.26
N VAL A 36 -6.56 2.32 3.34
CA VAL A 36 -6.19 3.55 4.05
C VAL A 36 -5.88 3.19 5.50
N THR A 37 -5.09 4.03 6.17
CA THR A 37 -4.73 3.85 7.60
C THR A 37 -4.22 2.45 7.95
N HIS A 38 -3.65 1.73 6.99
CA HIS A 38 -3.00 0.43 7.19
C HIS A 38 -1.59 0.64 7.73
N THR A 39 -0.96 -0.44 8.19
CA THR A 39 0.46 -0.44 8.56
C THR A 39 1.30 -1.12 7.49
N ALA A 40 2.53 -0.63 7.29
CA ALA A 40 3.50 -1.22 6.37
C ALA A 40 4.78 -1.55 7.15
N SER A 41 5.16 -2.82 7.19
CA SER A 41 6.36 -3.30 7.89
C SER A 41 7.28 -4.05 6.95
N VAL A 42 8.55 -3.66 6.88
CA VAL A 42 9.56 -4.39 6.10
C VAL A 42 9.98 -5.64 6.88
N LEU A 43 9.93 -6.79 6.23
CA LEU A 43 10.34 -8.08 6.77
C LEU A 43 11.81 -8.35 6.47
N SER A 44 12.41 -9.31 7.18
CA SER A 44 13.83 -9.67 7.03
C SER A 44 14.20 -10.22 5.64
N ASN A 45 13.21 -10.70 4.88
CA ASN A 45 13.38 -11.16 3.51
C ASN A 45 13.20 -10.04 2.46
N GLY A 46 13.01 -8.79 2.88
CA GLY A 46 12.84 -7.64 2.01
C GLY A 46 11.42 -7.40 1.51
N LEU A 47 10.46 -8.28 1.79
CA LEU A 47 9.05 -8.05 1.50
C LEU A 47 8.44 -7.03 2.47
N VAL A 48 7.34 -6.40 2.07
CA VAL A 48 6.57 -5.48 2.90
C VAL A 48 5.24 -6.12 3.28
N LEU A 49 5.01 -6.30 4.58
CA LEU A 49 3.71 -6.71 5.12
C LEU A 49 2.81 -5.48 5.25
N LEU A 50 1.68 -5.52 4.55
CA LEU A 50 0.62 -4.54 4.61
C LEU A 50 -0.54 -5.14 5.41
N ALA A 51 -0.79 -4.63 6.63
CA ALA A 51 -1.74 -5.23 7.55
C ALA A 51 -2.88 -4.26 7.91
N GLY A 52 -4.11 -4.78 7.82
CA GLY A 52 -5.34 -4.09 8.22
C GLY A 52 -5.66 -2.87 7.36
N GLY A 53 -6.08 -1.80 8.02
CA GLY A 53 -6.59 -0.60 7.38
C GLY A 53 -8.09 -0.66 7.12
N ALA A 54 -8.57 0.25 6.30
CA ALA A 54 -9.95 0.31 5.85
C ALA A 54 -10.02 0.62 4.36
N ASP A 55 -11.15 0.29 3.74
CA ASP A 55 -11.52 0.74 2.42
C ASP A 55 -12.89 1.46 2.46
N ASN A 56 -13.49 1.69 1.30
CA ASN A 56 -14.82 2.30 1.20
C ASN A 56 -15.95 1.44 1.79
N SER A 57 -15.71 0.16 2.06
CA SER A 57 -16.67 -0.80 2.60
C SER A 57 -16.50 -1.01 4.12
N GLY A 58 -15.35 -0.64 4.69
CA GLY A 58 -15.10 -0.66 6.13
C GLY A 58 -13.71 -1.16 6.51
N SER A 59 -13.56 -1.60 7.76
CA SER A 59 -12.30 -2.16 8.26
C SER A 59 -11.95 -3.48 7.58
N LEU A 60 -10.67 -3.65 7.24
CA LEU A 60 -10.15 -4.86 6.62
C LEU A 60 -9.56 -5.78 7.70
N ASN A 61 -10.00 -7.03 7.71
CA ASN A 61 -9.45 -8.12 8.54
C ASN A 61 -8.42 -8.97 7.77
N SER A 62 -7.78 -8.38 6.75
CA SER A 62 -6.82 -9.04 5.88
C SER A 62 -5.45 -8.35 5.93
N ALA A 63 -4.42 -9.10 5.55
CA ALA A 63 -3.09 -8.58 5.27
C ALA A 63 -2.60 -9.12 3.93
N GLU A 64 -1.65 -8.44 3.31
CA GLU A 64 -0.99 -8.90 2.10
C GLU A 64 0.50 -8.60 2.13
N LEU A 65 1.26 -9.43 1.41
CA LEU A 65 2.70 -9.23 1.20
C LEU A 65 2.90 -8.56 -0.14
N TYR A 66 3.77 -7.55 -0.12
CA TYR A 66 4.28 -6.87 -1.29
C TYR A 66 5.76 -7.23 -1.49
#